data_AF-A0A964HCF6-F1
#
_entry.id   AF-A0A964HCF6-F1
#
_cell.length_a   1.000
_cell.length_b   1.000
_cell.length_c   1.000
_cell.angle_alpha   90.00
_cell.angle_beta   90.00
_cell.angle_gamma   90.00
#
_symmetry.space_group_name_H-M   'P 1'
#
loop_
_entity.id
_entity.type
_entity.pdbx_description
1 polymer ?
#
loop_
_entity_poly.entity_id
_entity_poly.type
_entity_poly.pdbx_seq_one_letter_code
_entity_poly.pdbx_strand_id
1 'polypeptide(L)'
;AGTCRRGALLGYFGERLAEGCGNCDLCLDPPESFDATEDARKALSCVYRVGQRFGAGHVIDVLRGSKSERIQQLGHDRLSTYGIGADRSAEAWGSIIRQLIHRGYLEQDLANYSVLKLTPAARPLLRGEESLVLAKPRVKVTPVKKEPKRKGVAASLAEGDEGLFQALRVLRKRLADEQQVPPYVIFSDATLVEMAALRPATMDDLLRVNGVGQQKLGRYGAAFLEVIQDLERFSPI
;
A
#
# COMPACT_ATOMS: atom_id res chain seq x y z
N ALA A 1 14.58 -11.44 10.45
CA ALA A 1 15.58 -10.64 9.72
C ALA A 1 15.45 -10.99 8.25
N GLY A 2 15.54 -10.03 7.33
CA GLY A 2 15.27 -10.27 5.90
C GLY A 2 16.41 -11.03 5.23
N THR A 3 16.19 -12.28 4.85
CA THR A 3 17.16 -13.11 4.12
C THR A 3 17.22 -12.69 2.65
N CYS A 4 18.41 -12.62 2.05
CA CYS A 4 18.62 -12.33 0.63
C CYS A 4 17.62 -13.06 -0.28
N ARG A 5 16.96 -12.36 -1.22
CA ARG A 5 15.94 -12.97 -2.09
C ARG A 5 16.48 -14.14 -2.91
N ARG A 6 17.67 -13.97 -3.50
CA ARG A 6 18.32 -15.05 -4.26
C ARG A 6 18.66 -16.22 -3.35
N GLY A 7 19.14 -15.97 -2.13
CA GLY A 7 19.40 -17.02 -1.14
C GLY A 7 18.14 -17.79 -0.76
N ALA A 8 17.00 -17.11 -0.58
CA ALA A 8 15.72 -17.74 -0.29
C ALA A 8 15.23 -18.62 -1.46
N LEU A 9 15.37 -18.15 -2.71
CA LEU A 9 15.02 -18.93 -3.90
C LEU A 9 15.93 -20.16 -4.06
N LEU A 10 17.25 -20.00 -3.91
CA LEU A 10 18.20 -21.11 -3.98
C LEU A 10 17.91 -22.16 -2.89
N GLY A 11 17.59 -21.71 -1.68
CA GLY A 11 17.24 -22.59 -0.57
C GLY A 11 16.01 -23.45 -0.86
N TYR A 12 15.03 -22.92 -1.61
CA TYR A 12 13.87 -23.71 -2.06
C TYR A 12 14.28 -24.87 -2.98
N PHE A 13 15.35 -24.71 -3.77
CA PHE A 13 15.92 -25.75 -4.63
C PHE A 13 17.05 -26.55 -3.98
N GLY A 14 17.30 -26.36 -2.67
CA GLY A 14 18.35 -27.07 -1.94
C GLY A 14 19.77 -26.52 -2.14
N GLU A 15 19.92 -25.42 -2.87
CA GLU A 15 21.19 -24.72 -3.06
C GLU A 15 21.41 -23.68 -1.96
N ARG A 16 22.67 -23.48 -1.54
CA ARG A 16 23.02 -22.47 -0.53
C ARG A 16 23.93 -21.41 -1.12
N LEU A 17 23.58 -20.16 -0.84
CA LEU A 17 24.43 -19.01 -1.10
C LEU A 17 25.19 -18.67 0.19
N ALA A 18 26.52 -18.62 0.13
CA ALA A 18 27.36 -18.34 1.29
C ALA A 18 27.21 -16.89 1.79
N GLU A 19 27.09 -15.94 0.86
CA GLU A 19 26.95 -14.51 1.15
C GLU A 19 25.71 -13.92 0.48
N GLY A 20 25.33 -12.69 0.84
CA GLY A 20 24.25 -11.98 0.15
C GLY A 20 24.56 -11.79 -1.33
N CYS A 21 23.56 -11.83 -2.20
CA CYS A 21 23.78 -11.73 -3.64
C CYS A 21 24.28 -10.34 -4.13
N GLY A 22 24.33 -9.34 -3.26
CA GLY A 22 24.74 -7.97 -3.58
C GLY A 22 23.83 -7.21 -4.55
N ASN A 23 22.79 -7.84 -5.09
CA ASN A 23 21.98 -7.31 -6.20
C ASN A 23 20.47 -7.54 -6.02
N CYS A 24 19.99 -7.68 -4.79
CA CYS A 24 18.56 -7.67 -4.49
C CYS A 24 18.24 -6.57 -3.48
N ASP A 25 17.00 -6.12 -3.44
CA ASP A 25 16.48 -5.09 -2.51
C ASP A 25 16.77 -5.35 -1.02
N LEU A 26 16.98 -6.61 -0.60
CA LEU A 26 17.36 -6.94 0.77
C LEU A 26 18.87 -6.86 1.01
N CYS A 27 19.69 -7.03 -0.03
CA CYS A 27 21.14 -6.82 0.04
C CYS A 27 21.53 -5.37 -0.17
N LEU A 28 20.79 -4.66 -1.03
CA LEU A 28 21.03 -3.26 -1.39
C LEU A 28 20.55 -2.30 -0.29
N ASP A 29 19.48 -2.67 0.42
CA ASP A 29 18.91 -1.89 1.53
C ASP A 29 18.57 -2.83 2.70
N PRO A 30 19.58 -3.29 3.47
CA PRO A 30 19.35 -4.22 4.58
C PRO A 30 18.37 -3.62 5.61
N PRO A 31 17.33 -4.36 6.01
CA PRO A 31 16.34 -3.82 6.96
C PRO A 31 17.01 -3.55 8.30
N GLU A 32 16.99 -2.28 8.73
CA GLU A 32 17.42 -1.90 10.06
C GLU A 32 16.61 -2.67 11.11
N SER A 33 17.27 -3.15 12.16
CA SER A 33 16.62 -3.76 13.31
C SER A 33 16.48 -2.77 14.45
N PHE A 34 15.51 -3.01 15.34
CA PHE A 34 15.36 -2.26 16.57
C PHE A 34 14.91 -3.19 17.71
N ASP A 35 15.25 -2.82 18.94
CA ASP A 35 14.70 -3.46 20.13
C ASP A 35 13.20 -3.14 20.21
N ALA A 36 12.38 -4.17 20.06
CA ALA A 36 10.94 -4.11 20.05
C ALA A 36 10.33 -4.83 21.26
N THR A 37 11.14 -5.13 22.29
CA THR A 37 10.72 -5.89 23.47
C THR A 37 9.48 -5.27 24.12
N GLU A 38 9.53 -3.98 24.41
CA GLU A 38 8.40 -3.28 25.04
C GLU A 38 7.18 -3.20 24.12
N ASP A 39 7.36 -2.94 22.82
CA ASP A 39 6.24 -2.89 21.89
C ASP A 39 5.55 -4.25 21.76
N ALA A 40 6.34 -5.32 21.71
CA ALA A 40 5.83 -6.67 21.68
C ALA A 40 5.05 -6.99 22.95
N ARG A 41 5.59 -6.63 24.13
CA ARG A 41 4.89 -6.80 25.41
C ARG A 41 3.58 -6.02 25.45
N LYS A 42 3.55 -4.77 24.96
CA LYS A 42 2.32 -3.97 24.83
C LYS A 42 1.29 -4.68 23.94
N ALA A 43 1.70 -5.13 22.75
CA ALA A 43 0.82 -5.80 21.79
C ALA A 43 0.25 -7.12 22.33
N LEU A 44 1.11 -7.99 22.86
CA LEU A 44 0.70 -9.28 23.44
C LEU A 44 -0.20 -9.08 24.66
N SER A 45 0.13 -8.11 25.52
CA SER A 45 -0.70 -7.71 26.67
C SER A 45 -2.08 -7.21 26.26
N CYS A 46 -2.17 -6.49 25.14
CA CYS A 46 -3.43 -5.99 24.60
C CYS A 46 -4.27 -7.14 24.04
N VAL A 47 -3.67 -8.05 23.26
CA VAL A 47 -4.35 -9.26 22.74
C VAL A 47 -4.96 -10.08 23.88
N TYR A 48 -4.22 -10.26 24.98
CA TYR A 48 -4.73 -10.93 26.18
C TYR A 48 -5.94 -10.20 26.79
N ARG A 49 -5.83 -8.87 27.00
CA ARG A 49 -6.85 -8.05 27.68
C ARG A 49 -8.15 -7.88 26.89
N VAL A 50 -8.08 -7.87 25.55
CA VAL A 50 -9.29 -7.91 24.70
C VAL A 50 -9.86 -9.34 24.57
N GLY A 51 -9.35 -10.29 25.36
CA GLY A 51 -9.88 -11.64 25.47
C GLY A 51 -9.54 -12.55 24.31
N GLN A 52 -8.58 -12.21 23.44
CA GLN A 52 -8.19 -13.02 22.28
C GLN A 52 -9.35 -13.34 21.34
N ARG A 53 -10.26 -12.36 21.16
CA ARG A 53 -11.48 -12.46 20.33
C ARG A 53 -11.51 -11.48 19.18
N PHE A 54 -10.41 -10.77 18.93
CA PHE A 54 -10.34 -9.69 17.97
C PHE A 54 -9.13 -9.82 17.06
N GLY A 55 -9.27 -9.36 15.82
CA GLY A 55 -8.18 -9.27 14.86
C GLY A 55 -7.26 -8.07 15.10
N ALA A 56 -6.21 -7.97 14.28
CA ALA A 56 -5.16 -6.96 14.41
C ALA A 56 -5.69 -5.52 14.41
N GLY A 57 -6.68 -5.19 13.58
CA GLY A 57 -7.21 -3.82 13.48
C GLY A 57 -7.74 -3.29 14.82
N HIS A 58 -8.57 -4.08 15.51
CA HIS A 58 -9.12 -3.70 16.82
C HIS A 58 -8.02 -3.59 17.89
N VAL A 59 -7.05 -4.50 17.89
CA VAL A 59 -5.90 -4.44 18.81
C VAL A 59 -5.09 -3.15 18.60
N ILE A 60 -4.86 -2.77 17.33
CA ILE A 60 -4.18 -1.52 16.97
C ILE A 60 -4.99 -0.31 17.45
N ASP A 61 -6.30 -0.32 17.27
CA ASP A 61 -7.18 0.77 17.70
C ASP A 61 -7.16 0.94 19.23
N VAL A 62 -7.17 -0.15 19.99
CA VAL A 62 -7.05 -0.09 21.47
C VAL A 62 -5.68 0.46 21.87
N LEU A 63 -4.58 -0.09 21.33
CA LEU A 63 -3.22 0.36 21.65
C LEU A 63 -3.00 1.84 21.37
N ARG A 64 -3.58 2.36 20.28
CA ARG A 64 -3.45 3.76 19.88
C ARG A 64 -4.45 4.70 20.55
N GLY A 65 -5.38 4.18 21.35
CA GLY A 65 -6.36 5.00 22.05
C GLY A 65 -7.45 5.56 21.12
N SER A 66 -7.89 4.77 20.14
CA SER A 66 -8.94 5.17 19.20
C SER A 66 -10.27 5.40 19.91
N LYS A 67 -10.94 6.51 19.59
CA LYS A 67 -12.25 6.90 20.15
C LYS A 67 -13.44 6.25 19.44
N SER A 68 -13.21 5.18 18.66
CA SER A 68 -14.29 4.51 17.93
C SER A 68 -15.43 4.07 18.87
N GLU A 69 -16.66 4.16 18.39
CA GLU A 69 -17.84 3.78 19.16
C GLU A 69 -17.75 2.32 19.64
N ARG A 70 -17.23 1.43 18.78
CA ARG A 70 -17.01 0.01 19.09
C ARG A 70 -16.11 -0.21 20.31
N ILE A 71 -15.06 0.61 20.49
CA ILE A 71 -14.18 0.49 21.66
C ILE A 71 -14.92 0.84 22.94
N GLN A 72 -15.72 1.90 22.92
CA GLN A 72 -16.51 2.36 24.07
C GLN A 72 -17.61 1.36 24.42
N GLN A 73 -18.34 0.85 23.42
CA GLN A 73 -19.38 -0.17 23.59
C GLN A 73 -18.84 -1.46 24.23
N LEU A 74 -17.59 -1.83 23.92
CA LEU A 74 -16.93 -3.00 24.48
C LEU A 74 -16.19 -2.73 25.79
N GLY A 75 -16.19 -1.48 26.29
CA GLY A 75 -15.48 -1.08 27.51
C GLY A 75 -13.95 -1.18 27.40
N HIS A 76 -13.41 -1.24 26.19
CA HIS A 76 -11.98 -1.41 25.96
C HIS A 76 -11.17 -0.13 26.15
N ASP A 77 -11.85 1.02 26.26
CA ASP A 77 -11.29 2.31 26.67
C ASP A 77 -10.78 2.30 28.13
N ARG A 78 -11.25 1.36 28.95
CA ARG A 78 -10.88 1.21 30.36
C ARG A 78 -9.72 0.25 30.60
N LEU A 79 -9.24 -0.44 29.55
CA LEU A 79 -8.14 -1.39 29.67
C LEU A 79 -6.83 -0.65 29.93
N SER A 80 -5.94 -1.23 30.73
CA SER A 80 -4.61 -0.66 30.96
C SER A 80 -3.70 -0.62 29.73
N THR A 81 -4.11 -1.29 28.64
CA THR A 81 -3.44 -1.23 27.34
C THR A 81 -4.05 -0.21 26.38
N TYR A 82 -5.09 0.50 26.80
CA TYR A 82 -5.68 1.56 25.98
C TYR A 82 -4.74 2.77 25.91
N GLY A 83 -4.38 3.17 24.69
CA GLY A 83 -3.56 4.37 24.45
C GLY A 83 -2.07 4.25 24.76
N ILE A 84 -1.58 3.14 25.33
CA ILE A 84 -0.16 2.98 25.71
C ILE A 84 0.81 2.84 24.52
N GLY A 85 0.26 2.76 23.30
CA GLY A 85 0.96 2.69 22.02
C GLY A 85 0.67 3.87 21.10
N ALA A 86 0.18 5.00 21.63
CA ALA A 86 -0.14 6.20 20.85
C ALA A 86 1.10 6.82 20.17
N ASP A 87 2.30 6.51 20.64
CA ASP A 87 3.59 6.93 20.10
C ASP A 87 3.92 6.30 18.73
N ARG A 88 3.17 5.28 18.30
CA ARG A 88 3.39 4.59 17.02
C ARG A 88 2.19 4.69 16.09
N SER A 89 2.49 4.72 14.78
CA SER A 89 1.47 4.70 13.75
C SER A 89 0.75 3.34 13.68
N ALA A 90 -0.46 3.31 13.12
CA ALA A 90 -1.18 2.05 12.88
C ALA A 90 -0.39 1.10 11.98
N GLU A 91 0.32 1.64 10.99
CA GLU A 91 1.18 0.85 10.10
C GLU A 91 2.35 0.21 10.86
N ALA A 92 2.99 0.95 11.76
CA ALA A 92 4.06 0.43 12.60
C ALA A 92 3.55 -0.72 13.48
N TRP A 93 2.39 -0.55 14.13
CA TRP A 93 1.76 -1.62 14.90
C TRP A 93 1.37 -2.83 14.03
N GLY A 94 0.84 -2.59 12.83
CA GLY A 94 0.52 -3.67 11.89
C GLY A 94 1.76 -4.44 11.42
N SER A 95 2.91 -3.78 11.28
CA SER A 95 4.20 -4.45 11.02
C SER A 95 4.66 -5.29 12.22
N ILE A 96 4.59 -4.73 13.44
CA ILE A 96 4.97 -5.43 14.67
C ILE A 96 4.12 -6.69 14.84
N ILE A 97 2.78 -6.57 14.75
CA ILE A 97 1.86 -7.71 14.88
C ILE A 97 2.15 -8.79 13.84
N ARG A 98 2.37 -8.43 12.57
CA ARG A 98 2.74 -9.41 11.53
C ARG A 98 4.04 -10.14 11.85
N GLN A 99 5.04 -9.42 12.36
CA GLN A 99 6.32 -10.03 12.76
C GLN A 99 6.16 -10.93 13.99
N LEU A 100 5.30 -10.59 14.94
CA LEU A 100 4.97 -11.45 16.08
C LEU A 100 4.26 -12.73 15.66
N ILE A 101 3.38 -12.65 14.65
CA ILE A 101 2.76 -13.84 14.04
C ILE A 101 3.83 -14.71 13.37
N HIS A 102 4.68 -14.10 12.54
CA HIS A 102 5.73 -14.83 11.83
C HIS A 102 6.75 -15.49 12.77
N ARG A 103 7.04 -14.87 13.92
CA ARG A 103 7.91 -15.44 14.97
C ARG A 103 7.18 -16.42 15.89
N GLY A 104 5.88 -16.64 15.68
CA GLY A 104 5.10 -17.61 16.43
C GLY A 104 4.70 -17.18 17.83
N TYR A 105 4.78 -15.89 18.19
CA TYR A 105 4.24 -15.38 19.46
C TYR A 105 2.72 -15.17 19.41
N LEU A 106 2.19 -14.91 18.22
CA LEU A 106 0.77 -14.82 17.91
C LEU A 106 0.41 -15.84 16.85
N GLU A 107 -0.80 -16.36 16.92
CA GLU A 107 -1.43 -17.09 15.84
C GLU A 107 -2.66 -16.31 15.35
N GLN A 108 -2.95 -16.43 14.06
CA GLN A 108 -4.15 -15.85 13.46
C GLN A 108 -5.09 -16.98 13.06
N ASP A 109 -6.26 -16.98 13.68
CA ASP A 109 -7.31 -17.93 13.38
C ASP A 109 -8.06 -17.49 12.11
N LEU A 110 -7.65 -18.03 10.96
CA LEU A 110 -8.21 -17.68 9.66
C LEU A 110 -9.68 -18.11 9.52
N ALA A 111 -10.11 -19.14 10.26
CA ALA A 111 -11.50 -19.60 10.24
C ALA A 111 -12.42 -18.68 11.06
N ASN A 112 -11.89 -18.03 12.11
CA ASN A 112 -12.64 -17.17 13.01
C ASN A 112 -12.26 -15.69 12.80
N TYR A 113 -12.59 -15.10 11.65
CA TYR A 113 -12.41 -13.67 11.37
C TYR A 113 -10.99 -13.12 11.65
N SER A 114 -9.96 -13.94 11.45
CA SER A 114 -8.56 -13.53 11.65
C SER A 114 -8.27 -13.05 13.08
N VAL A 115 -8.92 -13.66 14.07
CA VAL A 115 -8.71 -13.40 15.49
C VAL A 115 -7.28 -13.73 15.91
N LEU A 116 -6.68 -12.84 16.72
CA LEU A 116 -5.35 -13.03 17.27
C LEU A 116 -5.41 -13.79 18.60
N LYS A 117 -4.63 -14.86 18.70
CA LYS A 117 -4.42 -15.62 19.93
C LYS A 117 -2.93 -15.68 20.28
N LEU A 118 -2.63 -15.72 21.56
CA LEU A 118 -1.29 -15.91 22.09
C LEU A 118 -0.90 -17.38 22.00
N THR A 119 0.34 -17.63 21.65
CA THR A 119 0.94 -18.96 21.72
C THR A 119 1.71 -19.11 23.04
N PRO A 120 2.14 -20.34 23.41
CA PRO A 120 3.02 -20.55 24.56
C PRO A 120 4.35 -19.76 24.48
N ALA A 121 4.83 -19.45 23.27
CA ALA A 121 6.07 -18.69 23.05
C ALA A 121 5.97 -17.25 23.55
N ALA A 122 4.77 -16.67 23.72
CA ALA A 122 4.58 -15.33 24.25
C ALA A 122 4.93 -15.19 25.76
N ARG A 123 4.97 -16.30 26.51
CA ARG A 123 5.10 -16.26 27.98
C ARG A 123 6.44 -15.70 28.47
N PRO A 124 7.62 -16.15 27.99
CA PRO A 124 8.90 -15.63 28.46
C PRO A 124 9.04 -14.13 28.20
N LEU A 125 8.63 -13.68 27.01
CA LEU A 125 8.64 -12.27 26.62
C LEU A 125 7.71 -11.41 27.49
N LEU A 126 6.50 -11.90 27.80
CA LEU A 126 5.57 -11.19 28.70
C LEU A 126 6.12 -11.08 30.14
N ARG A 127 6.83 -12.11 30.62
CA ARG A 127 7.48 -12.14 31.94
C ARG A 127 8.76 -11.31 32.00
N GLY A 128 9.29 -10.85 30.86
CA GLY A 128 10.56 -10.12 30.79
C GLY A 128 11.78 -11.03 30.88
N GLU A 129 11.63 -12.32 30.57
CA GLU A 129 12.70 -13.31 30.54
C GLU A 129 13.48 -13.30 29.20
N GLU A 130 12.90 -12.69 28.16
CA GLU A 130 13.45 -12.63 26.81
C GLU A 130 13.32 -11.21 26.24
N SER A 131 14.30 -10.80 25.43
CA SER A 131 14.23 -9.58 24.61
C SER A 131 13.95 -9.92 23.15
N LEU A 132 13.26 -9.03 22.45
CA LEU A 132 12.85 -9.23 21.07
C LEU A 132 13.34 -8.10 20.16
N VAL A 133 14.18 -8.46 19.20
CA VAL A 133 14.60 -7.56 18.13
C VAL A 133 13.72 -7.79 16.90
N LEU A 134 13.08 -6.73 16.39
CA LEU A 134 12.29 -6.78 15.16
C LEU A 134 12.93 -5.95 14.05
N ALA A 135 12.56 -6.24 12.80
CA ALA A 135 12.91 -5.37 11.69
C ALA A 135 12.08 -4.08 11.80
N LYS A 136 12.72 -2.92 11.68
CA LYS A 136 12.02 -1.65 11.58
C LYS A 136 11.04 -1.75 10.41
N PRO A 137 9.77 -1.34 10.60
CA PRO A 137 8.86 -1.23 9.49
C PRO A 137 9.55 -0.35 8.44
N ARG A 138 9.70 -0.86 7.21
CA ARG A 138 9.95 0.00 6.06
C ARG A 138 8.69 0.86 5.95
N VAL A 139 8.66 1.97 6.68
CA VAL A 139 7.76 3.07 6.38
C VAL A 139 8.24 3.49 5.01
N LYS A 140 7.65 2.90 3.97
CA LYS A 140 7.50 3.65 2.74
C LYS A 140 6.81 4.89 3.26
N VAL A 141 7.55 5.99 3.34
CA VAL A 141 6.93 7.29 3.46
C VAL A 141 6.11 7.36 2.19
N THR A 142 4.87 6.85 2.22
CA THR A 142 3.81 7.41 1.42
C THR A 142 3.89 8.87 1.82
N PRO A 143 4.38 9.74 0.92
CA PRO A 143 4.42 11.14 1.24
C PRO A 143 3.02 11.47 1.76
N VAL A 144 2.94 12.03 2.97
CA VAL A 144 1.77 12.82 3.41
C VAL A 144 1.26 13.49 2.16
N LYS A 145 -0.02 13.27 1.79
CA LYS A 145 -0.68 13.81 0.58
C LYS A 145 -0.19 15.24 0.32
N LYS A 146 0.96 15.35 -0.32
CA LYS A 146 1.43 16.52 -1.01
C LYS A 146 0.65 16.41 -2.29
N GLU A 147 -0.05 17.48 -2.63
CA GLU A 147 -0.58 17.68 -3.97
C GLU A 147 0.39 17.05 -4.97
N PRO A 148 -0.09 16.27 -5.94
CA PRO A 148 0.75 15.42 -6.74
C PRO A 148 1.77 16.31 -7.45
N LYS A 149 3.00 16.36 -6.92
CA LYS A 149 4.15 16.89 -7.64
C LYS A 149 4.52 15.85 -8.69
N ARG A 150 3.77 15.96 -9.79
CA ARG A 150 4.22 15.88 -11.19
C ARG A 150 5.73 15.68 -11.27
N LYS A 151 6.19 14.47 -11.56
CA LYS A 151 7.49 14.15 -12.19
C LYS A 151 7.60 12.62 -12.26
N GLY A 152 7.26 12.06 -13.41
CA GLY A 152 7.36 10.63 -13.63
C GLY A 152 6.81 10.20 -14.99
N VAL A 153 5.87 10.98 -15.54
CA VAL A 153 5.30 10.72 -16.89
C VAL A 153 5.57 11.90 -17.84
N ALA A 154 5.71 13.12 -17.33
CA ALA A 154 6.08 14.31 -18.12
C ALA A 154 7.55 14.34 -18.62
N ALA A 155 8.37 13.34 -18.27
CA ALA A 155 9.77 13.30 -18.70
C ALA A 155 9.97 12.75 -20.13
N SER A 156 8.89 12.32 -20.80
CA SER A 156 8.90 11.75 -22.15
C SER A 156 7.93 12.43 -23.13
N LEU A 157 7.35 13.57 -22.76
CA LEU A 157 6.44 14.33 -23.62
C LEU A 157 7.22 15.49 -24.24
N ALA A 158 7.13 15.66 -25.56
CA ALA A 158 7.63 16.87 -26.22
C ALA A 158 6.81 18.07 -25.73
N GLU A 159 7.39 19.29 -25.75
CA GLU A 159 6.74 20.51 -25.24
C GLU A 159 5.36 20.78 -25.88
N GLY A 160 5.08 20.25 -27.08
CA GLY A 160 3.79 20.34 -27.76
C GLY A 160 2.70 19.34 -27.32
N ASP A 161 3.07 18.29 -26.57
CA ASP A 161 2.14 17.21 -26.16
C ASP A 161 1.62 17.38 -24.74
N GLU A 162 2.24 18.26 -23.94
CA GLU A 162 1.85 18.49 -22.55
C GLU A 162 0.47 19.14 -22.44
N GLY A 163 0.13 20.08 -23.35
CA GLY A 163 -1.17 20.73 -23.39
C GLY A 163 -2.33 19.75 -23.66
N LEU A 164 -2.18 18.90 -24.68
CA LEU A 164 -3.15 17.87 -25.00
C LEU A 164 -3.29 16.85 -23.87
N PHE A 165 -2.17 16.40 -23.29
CA PHE A 165 -2.18 15.49 -22.16
C PHE A 165 -2.96 16.06 -20.95
N GLN A 166 -2.82 17.35 -20.63
CA GLN A 166 -3.61 17.97 -19.56
C GLN A 166 -5.10 18.01 -19.88
N ALA A 167 -5.48 18.35 -21.12
CA ALA A 167 -6.88 18.37 -21.54
C ALA A 167 -7.53 16.98 -21.43
N LEU A 168 -6.83 15.93 -21.88
CA LEU A 168 -7.28 14.54 -21.76
C LEU A 168 -7.41 14.11 -20.29
N ARG A 169 -6.52 14.58 -19.40
CA ARG A 169 -6.63 14.33 -17.96
C ARG A 169 -7.86 14.99 -17.33
N VAL A 170 -8.18 16.22 -17.73
CA VAL A 170 -9.37 16.94 -17.24
C VAL A 170 -10.63 16.20 -17.68
N LEU A 171 -10.72 15.83 -18.96
CA LEU A 171 -11.84 15.04 -19.48
C LEU A 171 -11.98 13.71 -18.71
N ARG A 172 -10.89 12.97 -18.55
CA ARG A 172 -10.88 11.70 -17.83
C ARG A 172 -11.40 11.85 -16.40
N LYS A 173 -10.98 12.90 -15.70
CA LYS A 173 -11.44 13.17 -14.32
C LYS A 173 -12.94 13.44 -14.30
N ARG A 174 -13.44 14.29 -15.20
CA ARG A 174 -14.88 14.58 -15.31
C ARG A 174 -15.71 13.31 -15.49
N LEU A 175 -15.34 12.47 -16.46
CA LEU A 175 -16.04 11.20 -16.75
C LEU A 175 -15.98 10.21 -15.59
N ALA A 176 -14.88 10.20 -14.85
CA ALA A 176 -14.69 9.35 -13.69
C ALA A 176 -15.56 9.81 -12.49
N ASP A 177 -15.62 11.13 -12.26
CA ASP A 177 -16.44 11.74 -11.22
C ASP A 177 -17.94 11.51 -11.50
N GLU A 178 -18.39 11.67 -12.76
CA GLU A 178 -19.77 11.36 -13.20
C GLU A 178 -20.16 9.90 -12.96
N GLN A 179 -19.22 8.98 -13.08
CA GLN A 179 -19.44 7.54 -12.92
C GLN A 179 -19.08 7.02 -11.52
N GLN A 180 -18.66 7.90 -10.61
CA GLN A 180 -18.20 7.56 -9.26
C GLN A 180 -17.11 6.46 -9.24
N VAL A 181 -16.23 6.45 -10.24
CA VAL A 181 -15.10 5.50 -10.33
C VAL A 181 -13.77 6.23 -10.26
N PRO A 182 -12.68 5.56 -9.85
CA PRO A 182 -11.34 6.15 -9.94
C PRO A 182 -10.93 6.49 -11.40
N PRO A 183 -10.26 7.63 -11.67
CA PRO A 183 -9.94 8.06 -13.04
C PRO A 183 -9.16 7.07 -13.91
N TYR A 184 -8.26 6.28 -13.31
CA TYR A 184 -7.47 5.29 -14.03
C TYR A 184 -8.33 4.14 -14.64
N VAL A 185 -9.56 3.96 -14.15
CA VAL A 185 -10.51 2.97 -14.69
C VAL A 185 -10.97 3.34 -16.10
N ILE A 186 -11.11 4.65 -16.37
CA ILE A 186 -11.44 5.18 -17.71
C ILE A 186 -10.27 4.89 -18.66
N PHE A 187 -9.12 5.54 -18.45
CA PHE A 187 -7.86 5.27 -19.15
C PHE A 187 -6.66 5.46 -18.22
N SER A 188 -5.61 4.66 -18.41
CA SER A 188 -4.36 4.82 -17.67
C SER A 188 -3.61 6.09 -18.10
N ASP A 189 -2.67 6.58 -17.27
CA ASP A 189 -1.81 7.71 -17.67
C ASP A 189 -0.98 7.38 -18.91
N ALA A 190 -0.49 6.14 -19.04
CA ALA A 190 0.26 5.69 -20.22
C ALA A 190 -0.59 5.78 -21.50
N THR A 191 -1.87 5.38 -21.41
CA THR A 191 -2.82 5.48 -22.53
C THR A 191 -3.06 6.94 -22.93
N LEU A 192 -3.16 7.87 -21.96
CA LEU A 192 -3.33 9.30 -22.27
C LEU A 192 -2.07 9.93 -22.88
N VAL A 193 -0.87 9.51 -22.45
CA VAL A 193 0.40 9.93 -23.05
C VAL A 193 0.47 9.47 -24.50
N GLU A 194 0.11 8.21 -24.74
CA GLU A 194 0.13 7.65 -26.08
C GLU A 194 -0.92 8.29 -26.99
N MET A 195 -2.11 8.63 -26.48
CA MET A 195 -3.08 9.45 -27.21
C MET A 195 -2.53 10.83 -27.55
N ALA A 196 -1.83 11.48 -26.61
CA ALA A 196 -1.24 12.79 -26.84
C ALA A 196 -0.12 12.75 -27.89
N ALA A 197 0.66 11.66 -27.92
CA ALA A 197 1.73 11.45 -28.88
C ALA A 197 1.23 11.04 -30.28
N LEU A 198 0.24 10.14 -30.36
CA LEU A 198 -0.27 9.61 -31.64
C LEU A 198 -1.35 10.48 -32.29
N ARG A 199 -1.99 11.37 -31.52
CA ARG A 199 -3.09 12.25 -31.95
C ARG A 199 -4.13 11.55 -32.84
N PRO A 200 -4.82 10.50 -32.34
CA PRO A 200 -5.82 9.78 -33.11
C PRO A 200 -6.92 10.70 -33.66
N ALA A 201 -7.19 10.62 -34.97
CA ALA A 201 -8.24 11.40 -35.63
C ALA A 201 -9.55 10.63 -35.79
N THR A 202 -9.49 9.29 -35.75
CA THR A 202 -10.63 8.39 -35.95
C THR A 202 -10.79 7.37 -34.81
N MET A 203 -11.95 6.73 -34.76
CA MET A 203 -12.21 5.64 -33.80
C MET A 203 -11.27 4.45 -34.01
N ASP A 204 -10.90 4.16 -35.26
CA ASP A 204 -9.96 3.10 -35.60
C ASP A 204 -8.55 3.45 -35.13
N ASP A 205 -8.13 4.71 -35.25
CA ASP A 205 -6.85 5.18 -34.73
C ASP A 205 -6.80 5.08 -33.20
N LEU A 206 -7.91 5.41 -32.52
CA LEU A 206 -8.01 5.25 -31.06
C LEU A 206 -7.87 3.79 -30.62
N LEU A 207 -8.40 2.85 -31.39
CA LEU A 207 -8.30 1.42 -31.07
C LEU A 207 -6.86 0.89 -31.16
N ARG A 208 -5.98 1.60 -31.88
CA ARG A 208 -4.54 1.26 -32.00
C ARG A 208 -3.71 1.73 -30.80
N VAL A 209 -4.27 2.56 -29.93
CA VAL A 209 -3.62 3.03 -28.71
C VAL A 209 -3.65 1.93 -27.63
N ASN A 210 -2.52 1.69 -26.96
CA ASN A 210 -2.44 0.67 -25.92
C ASN A 210 -3.34 1.02 -24.72
N GLY A 211 -4.22 0.09 -24.37
CA GLY A 211 -5.21 0.26 -23.30
C GLY A 211 -6.58 0.77 -23.76
N VAL A 212 -6.78 0.99 -25.07
CA VAL A 212 -8.10 1.23 -25.67
C VAL A 212 -8.66 -0.07 -26.24
N GLY A 213 -9.59 -0.69 -25.51
CA GLY A 213 -10.36 -1.84 -26.00
C GLY A 213 -11.73 -1.41 -26.54
N GLN A 214 -12.37 -2.28 -27.33
CA GLN A 214 -13.68 -2.04 -27.96
C GLN A 214 -14.74 -1.48 -26.98
N GLN A 215 -14.82 -2.01 -25.76
CA GLN A 215 -15.77 -1.54 -24.75
C GLN A 215 -15.49 -0.10 -24.30
N LYS A 216 -14.21 0.27 -24.13
CA LYS A 216 -13.81 1.63 -23.74
C LYS A 216 -13.94 2.60 -24.91
N LEU A 217 -13.64 2.14 -26.13
CA LEU A 217 -13.83 2.91 -27.35
C LEU A 217 -15.30 3.30 -27.54
N GLY A 218 -16.22 2.33 -27.42
CA GLY A 218 -17.65 2.60 -27.55
C GLY A 218 -18.19 3.53 -26.46
N ARG A 219 -17.63 3.48 -25.25
CA ARG A 219 -18.11 4.27 -24.10
C ARG A 219 -17.51 5.66 -24.00
N TYR A 220 -16.26 5.84 -24.41
CA TYR A 220 -15.50 7.07 -24.17
C TYR A 220 -14.87 7.67 -25.43
N GLY A 221 -14.75 6.90 -26.52
CA GLY A 221 -13.98 7.29 -27.71
C GLY A 221 -14.40 8.63 -28.31
N ALA A 222 -15.71 8.88 -28.45
CA ALA A 222 -16.22 10.12 -29.02
C ALA A 222 -15.78 11.37 -28.24
N ALA A 223 -15.90 11.33 -26.92
CA ALA A 223 -15.52 12.44 -26.05
C ALA A 223 -14.01 12.70 -26.06
N PHE A 224 -13.19 11.65 -26.19
CA PHE A 224 -11.73 11.81 -26.27
C PHE A 224 -11.29 12.32 -27.64
N LEU A 225 -11.90 11.88 -28.74
CA LEU A 225 -11.64 12.43 -30.08
C LEU A 225 -11.98 13.92 -30.17
N GLU A 226 -13.11 14.33 -29.59
CA GLU A 226 -13.53 15.74 -29.56
C GLU A 226 -12.45 16.62 -28.92
N VAL A 227 -11.93 16.24 -27.75
CA VAL A 227 -10.87 16.98 -27.06
C VAL A 227 -9.57 17.01 -27.86
N ILE A 228 -9.22 15.93 -28.56
CA ILE A 228 -8.03 15.88 -29.42
C ILE A 228 -8.17 16.86 -30.59
N GLN A 229 -9.31 16.82 -31.29
CA GLN A 229 -9.58 17.66 -32.46
C GLN A 229 -9.74 19.15 -32.11
N ASP A 230 -10.32 19.45 -30.95
CA ASP A 230 -10.48 20.83 -30.51
C ASP A 230 -9.13 21.48 -30.17
N LEU A 231 -8.23 20.75 -29.52
CA LEU A 231 -6.92 21.31 -29.19
C LEU A 231 -6.03 21.52 -30.43
N GLU A 232 -6.20 20.72 -31.47
CA GLU A 232 -5.54 20.92 -32.77
C GLU A 232 -6.05 22.16 -33.51
N ARG A 233 -7.33 22.52 -33.36
CA ARG A 233 -7.89 23.75 -33.95
C ARG A 233 -7.38 25.05 -33.31
N PHE A 234 -6.90 24.99 -32.06
CA PHE A 234 -6.46 26.16 -31.29
C PHE A 234 -4.94 26.30 -31.13
N SER A 235 -4.14 25.47 -31.83
CA SER A 235 -2.68 25.59 -31.86
C SER A 235 -2.21 26.14 -33.21
N PRO A 236 -2.27 27.46 -33.46
CA PRO A 236 -1.66 28.04 -34.64
C PRO A 236 -0.13 27.88 -34.56
N ILE A 237 0.45 27.55 -35.70
CA ILE A 237 1.90 27.39 -35.98
C ILE A 237 2.69 28.59 -35.46
#